data_AF-A0AAU1GL63-F1
#
_entry.id   AF-A0AAU1GL63-F1
#
_cell.length_a   1.000
_cell.length_b   1.000
_cell.length_c   1.000
_cell.angle_alpha   90.00
_cell.angle_beta   90.00
_cell.angle_gamma   90.00
#
_symmetry.space_group_name_H-M   'P 1'
#
loop_
_entity.id
_entity.type
_entity.pdbx_description
1 polymer ?
#
loop_
_entity_poly.entity_id
_entity_poly.type
_entity_poly.pdbx_seq_one_letter_code
_entity_poly.pdbx_strand_id
1 'polypeptide(L)'
;MIEYRVNGGEVVRLLTDLLDPVEYPASELSALYRERWEAESAFRQIKTFQRGPAEVLRSGDPALVRQEVWAHLTVHHCLTRVVMKLADDNGIDPDRVSFVKVLKHTRRSVVRQCADTPKKIKTFLAVLAAKVHRKLDNGTRRLREADRHLKRPDSKYSSKLSYRINTRDRQPTRRVKPKVITLHPAIVH
;
A
#
# COMPACT_ATOMS: atom_id res chain seq x y z
N MET A 1 -23.40 13.48 -4.73
CA MET A 1 -23.41 12.00 -4.85
C MET A 1 -22.94 11.64 -6.25
N ILE A 2 -21.98 10.71 -6.39
CA ILE A 2 -21.43 10.29 -7.69
C ILE A 2 -21.72 8.81 -7.90
N GLU A 3 -22.29 8.46 -9.05
CA GLU A 3 -22.54 7.08 -9.44
C GLU A 3 -21.66 6.69 -10.63
N TYR A 4 -21.00 5.54 -10.53
CA TYR A 4 -20.15 5.06 -11.60
C TYR A 4 -20.09 3.54 -11.64
N ARG A 5 -19.81 2.99 -12.83
CA ARG A 5 -19.51 1.57 -13.04
C ARG A 5 -18.07 1.38 -13.42
N VAL A 6 -17.53 0.22 -13.05
CA VAL A 6 -16.18 -0.21 -13.41
C VAL A 6 -16.31 -1.44 -14.29
N ASN A 7 -15.86 -1.36 -15.55
CA ASN A 7 -15.96 -2.46 -16.52
C ASN A 7 -17.39 -3.02 -16.68
N GLY A 8 -18.42 -2.18 -16.58
CA GLY A 8 -19.82 -2.61 -16.67
C GLY A 8 -20.30 -3.46 -15.49
N GLY A 9 -19.54 -3.52 -14.39
CA GLY A 9 -19.93 -4.19 -13.15
C GLY A 9 -21.00 -3.45 -12.36
N GLU A 10 -21.07 -3.76 -11.06
CA GLU A 10 -22.02 -3.15 -10.14
C GLU A 10 -21.90 -1.61 -10.08
N VAL A 11 -23.04 -0.96 -9.81
CA VAL A 11 -23.08 0.49 -9.62
C VAL A 11 -22.45 0.82 -8.27
N VAL A 12 -21.40 1.65 -8.28
CA VAL A 12 -20.77 2.18 -7.08
C VAL A 12 -21.30 3.60 -6.84
N ARG A 13 -21.77 3.86 -5.62
CA ARG A 13 -22.22 5.18 -5.18
C ARG A 13 -21.21 5.78 -4.20
N LEU A 14 -20.59 6.89 -4.60
CA LEU A 14 -19.65 7.67 -3.81
C LEU A 14 -20.36 8.88 -3.22
N LEU A 15 -20.30 9.00 -1.89
CA LEU A 15 -20.74 10.18 -1.15
C LEU A 15 -19.50 11.02 -0.83
N THR A 16 -19.59 12.32 -1.10
CA THR A 16 -18.51 13.28 -0.87
C THR A 16 -19.11 14.60 -0.42
N ASP A 17 -18.38 15.29 0.45
CA ASP A 17 -18.60 16.66 0.92
C ASP A 17 -17.93 17.71 0.03
N LEU A 18 -17.23 17.30 -1.03
CA LEU A 18 -16.70 18.17 -2.07
C LEU A 18 -17.85 18.53 -3.04
N LEU A 19 -18.34 19.78 -2.92
CA LEU A 19 -19.58 20.21 -3.56
C LEU A 19 -19.40 20.90 -4.92
N ASP A 20 -18.19 21.39 -5.23
CA ASP A 20 -17.92 22.09 -6.49
C ASP A 20 -17.58 21.08 -7.61
N PRO A 21 -18.43 20.88 -8.62
CA PRO A 21 -18.19 19.92 -9.70
C PRO A 21 -17.19 20.42 -10.75
N VAL A 22 -16.86 21.72 -10.78
CA VAL A 22 -15.84 22.30 -11.66
C VAL A 22 -14.46 22.12 -11.04
N GLU A 23 -14.34 22.40 -9.74
CA GLU A 23 -13.09 22.21 -9.00
C GLU A 23 -12.80 20.72 -8.72
N TYR A 24 -13.85 19.91 -8.47
CA TYR A 24 -13.73 18.49 -8.16
C TYR A 24 -14.56 17.63 -9.13
N PRO A 25 -14.08 17.40 -10.37
CA PRO A 25 -14.80 16.63 -11.36
C PRO A 25 -15.11 15.21 -10.87
N ALA A 26 -16.35 14.75 -11.13
CA ALA A 26 -16.80 13.42 -10.72
C ALA A 26 -15.95 12.27 -11.29
N SER A 27 -15.40 12.45 -12.50
CA SER A 27 -14.44 11.53 -13.12
C SER A 27 -13.19 11.37 -12.28
N GLU A 28 -12.59 12.47 -11.84
CA GLU A 28 -11.37 12.48 -11.02
C GLU A 28 -11.64 11.91 -9.63
N LEU A 29 -12.73 12.32 -8.98
CA LEU A 29 -13.11 11.78 -7.67
C LEU A 29 -13.37 10.27 -7.71
N SER A 30 -14.05 9.78 -8.76
CA SER A 30 -14.29 8.34 -8.93
C SER A 30 -12.99 7.55 -9.19
N ALA A 31 -12.03 8.13 -9.90
CA ALA A 31 -10.71 7.55 -10.12
C ALA A 31 -9.88 7.53 -8.82
N LEU A 32 -9.81 8.66 -8.09
CA LEU A 32 -9.12 8.76 -6.80
C LEU A 32 -9.72 7.84 -5.74
N TYR A 33 -11.05 7.72 -5.67
CA TYR A 33 -11.69 6.80 -4.74
C TYR A 33 -11.33 5.32 -5.05
N ARG A 34 -11.05 4.99 -6.31
CA ARG A 34 -10.51 3.67 -6.66
C ARG A 34 -9.07 3.50 -6.18
N GLU A 35 -8.26 4.55 -6.19
CA GLU A 35 -6.93 4.54 -5.59
C GLU A 35 -6.96 4.38 -4.07
N ARG A 36 -8.09 4.60 -3.38
CA ARG A 36 -8.22 4.26 -1.96
C ARG A 36 -7.88 2.80 -1.66
N TRP A 37 -8.04 1.89 -2.64
CA TRP A 37 -7.59 0.51 -2.52
C TRP A 37 -6.07 0.38 -2.29
N GLU A 38 -5.28 1.42 -2.53
CA GLU A 38 -3.89 1.50 -2.10
C GLU A 38 -3.68 1.38 -0.60
N ALA A 39 -4.70 1.63 0.22
CA ALA A 39 -4.63 1.31 1.64
C ALA A 39 -4.32 -0.19 1.85
N GLU A 40 -4.81 -1.08 0.99
CA GLU A 40 -4.47 -2.51 1.03
C GLU A 40 -3.00 -2.77 0.65
N SER A 41 -2.47 -2.00 -0.31
CA SER A 41 -1.04 -2.03 -0.63
C SER A 41 -0.20 -1.60 0.57
N ALA A 42 -0.59 -0.53 1.28
CA ALA A 42 0.07 -0.08 2.50
C ALA A 42 -0.01 -1.15 3.61
N PHE A 43 -1.17 -1.76 3.82
CA PHE A 43 -1.31 -2.88 4.77
C PHE A 43 -0.45 -4.08 4.39
N ARG A 44 -0.35 -4.41 3.09
CA ARG A 44 0.56 -5.47 2.62
C ARG A 44 2.02 -5.10 2.83
N GLN A 45 2.39 -3.86 2.58
CA GLN A 45 3.74 -3.35 2.84
C GLN A 45 4.12 -3.52 4.31
N ILE A 46 3.24 -3.12 5.23
CA ILE A 46 3.45 -3.26 6.67
C ILE A 46 3.46 -4.74 7.08
N LYS A 47 2.38 -5.47 6.76
CA LYS A 47 2.12 -6.81 7.30
C LYS A 47 2.94 -7.92 6.66
N THR A 48 3.40 -7.74 5.42
CA THR A 48 4.12 -8.78 4.67
C THR A 48 5.59 -8.44 4.47
N PHE A 49 5.91 -7.22 4.03
CA PHE A 49 7.28 -6.87 3.66
C PHE A 49 8.08 -6.28 4.82
N GLN A 50 7.49 -5.31 5.53
CA GLN A 50 8.14 -4.61 6.63
C GLN A 50 8.21 -5.50 7.88
N ARG A 51 7.11 -6.07 8.36
CA ARG A 51 7.15 -6.99 9.51
C ARG A 51 7.90 -8.28 9.19
N GLY A 52 7.81 -8.75 7.95
CA GLY A 52 8.38 -10.03 7.54
C GLY A 52 7.44 -11.21 7.85
N PRO A 53 7.93 -12.46 7.75
CA PRO A 53 7.10 -13.66 7.82
C PRO A 53 6.57 -13.99 9.22
N ALA A 54 7.07 -13.34 10.28
CA ALA A 54 6.56 -13.53 11.63
C ALA A 54 5.06 -13.19 11.71
N GLU A 55 4.27 -14.14 12.21
CA GLU A 55 2.81 -14.04 12.26
C GLU A 55 2.32 -13.33 13.54
N VAL A 56 3.18 -13.26 14.56
CA VAL A 56 2.89 -12.65 15.87
C VAL A 56 3.89 -11.52 16.16
N LEU A 57 3.41 -10.48 16.84
CA LEU A 57 4.22 -9.41 17.43
C LEU A 57 5.10 -9.99 18.57
N ARG A 58 6.20 -9.32 18.93
CA ARG A 58 7.18 -9.92 19.85
C ARG A 58 6.71 -9.92 21.30
N SER A 59 5.98 -8.88 21.71
CA SER A 59 5.50 -8.75 23.08
C SER A 59 4.15 -9.45 23.28
N GLY A 60 3.97 -10.07 24.45
CA GLY A 60 2.67 -10.53 24.95
C GLY A 60 1.91 -9.49 25.79
N ASP A 61 2.57 -8.40 26.19
CA ASP A 61 1.95 -7.32 26.98
C ASP A 61 1.15 -6.37 26.07
N PRO A 62 -0.13 -6.05 26.38
CA PRO A 62 -0.96 -5.20 25.53
C PRO A 62 -0.43 -3.79 25.29
N ALA A 63 0.28 -3.19 26.26
CA ALA A 63 0.84 -1.85 26.09
C ALA A 63 2.04 -1.87 25.15
N LEU A 64 2.94 -2.85 25.32
CA LEU A 64 4.09 -3.04 24.44
C LEU A 64 3.67 -3.48 23.03
N VAL A 65 2.59 -4.23 22.88
CA VAL A 65 1.98 -4.56 21.59
C VAL A 65 1.54 -3.29 20.86
N ARG A 66 0.85 -2.37 21.54
CA ARG A 66 0.48 -1.07 20.94
C ARG A 66 1.71 -0.29 20.51
N GLN A 67 2.76 -0.28 21.33
CA GLN A 67 4.02 0.37 21.00
C GLN A 67 4.68 -0.23 19.74
N GLU A 68 4.71 -1.56 19.59
CA GLU A 68 5.22 -2.21 18.38
C GLU A 68 4.40 -1.86 17.14
N VAL A 69 3.08 -1.79 17.25
CA VAL A 69 2.20 -1.34 16.15
C VAL A 69 2.55 0.08 15.74
N TRP A 70 2.68 1.00 16.70
CA TRP A 70 3.10 2.38 16.42
C TRP A 70 4.47 2.43 15.75
N ALA A 71 5.45 1.67 16.24
CA ALA A 71 6.78 1.60 15.63
C ALA A 71 6.71 1.14 14.16
N HIS A 72 5.88 0.14 13.83
CA HIS A 72 5.66 -0.28 12.45
C HIS A 72 5.07 0.82 11.58
N LEU A 73 4.04 1.51 12.07
CA LEU A 73 3.41 2.62 11.35
C LEU A 73 4.39 3.78 11.12
N THR A 74 5.16 4.16 12.15
CA THR A 74 6.16 5.22 12.03
C THR A 74 7.24 4.87 11.02
N VAL A 75 7.78 3.64 11.06
CA VAL A 75 8.80 3.21 10.08
C VAL A 75 8.22 3.14 8.67
N HIS A 76 6.96 2.71 8.50
CA HIS A 76 6.29 2.73 7.20
C HIS A 76 6.16 4.15 6.67
N HIS A 77 5.70 5.08 7.50
CA HIS A 77 5.59 6.50 7.14
C HIS A 77 6.94 7.08 6.71
N CYS A 78 8.00 6.83 7.48
CA CYS A 78 9.35 7.29 7.13
C CYS A 78 9.82 6.72 5.78
N LEU A 79 9.60 5.43 5.52
CA LEU A 79 9.96 4.82 4.24
C LEU A 79 9.15 5.40 3.08
N THR A 80 7.86 5.68 3.29
CA THR A 80 7.01 6.33 2.29
C THR A 80 7.50 7.74 1.99
N ARG A 81 7.90 8.53 3.00
CA ARG A 81 8.52 9.85 2.76
C ARG A 81 9.81 9.76 1.95
N VAL A 82 10.63 8.73 2.18
CA VAL A 82 11.82 8.47 1.36
C VAL A 82 11.43 8.14 -0.08
N VAL A 83 10.40 7.30 -0.28
CA VAL A 83 9.87 6.99 -1.61
C VAL A 83 9.40 8.25 -2.33
N MET A 84 8.55 9.06 -1.69
CA MET A 84 8.03 10.31 -2.25
C MET A 84 9.17 11.25 -2.65
N LYS A 85 10.14 11.46 -1.75
CA LYS A 85 11.28 12.31 -2.04
C LYS A 85 12.11 11.81 -3.23
N LEU A 86 12.36 10.50 -3.32
CA LEU A 86 13.11 9.92 -4.45
C LEU A 86 12.35 10.06 -5.77
N ALA A 87 11.02 9.94 -5.73
CA ALA A 87 10.15 10.13 -6.87
C ALA A 87 10.17 11.59 -7.35
N ASP A 88 9.98 12.53 -6.43
CA ASP A 88 10.04 13.98 -6.71
C ASP A 88 11.40 14.38 -7.29
N ASP A 89 12.49 13.96 -6.66
CA ASP A 89 13.87 14.27 -7.10
C ASP A 89 14.19 13.69 -8.51
N ASN A 90 13.36 12.78 -9.04
CA ASN A 90 13.55 12.13 -10.34
C ASN A 90 12.41 12.37 -11.35
N GLY A 91 11.35 13.12 -10.97
CA GLY A 91 10.17 13.31 -11.82
C GLY A 91 9.44 12.01 -12.16
N ILE A 92 9.43 11.03 -11.24
CA ILE A 92 8.76 9.74 -11.43
C ILE A 92 7.57 9.67 -10.49
N ASP A 93 6.45 9.11 -10.95
CA ASP A 93 5.33 8.77 -10.07
C ASP A 93 5.80 7.91 -8.86
N PRO A 94 5.52 8.32 -7.60
CA PRO A 94 5.86 7.57 -6.39
C PRO A 94 5.46 6.09 -6.41
N ASP A 95 4.36 5.74 -7.08
CA ASP A 95 3.87 4.36 -7.18
C ASP A 95 4.79 3.45 -8.01
N ARG A 96 5.64 4.04 -8.86
CA ARG A 96 6.63 3.29 -9.66
C ARG A 96 7.87 2.92 -8.86
N VAL A 97 8.09 3.56 -7.71
CA VAL A 97 9.22 3.28 -6.82
C VAL A 97 8.95 2.02 -5.98
N SER A 98 9.87 1.06 -5.97
CA SER A 98 9.67 -0.19 -5.21
C SER A 98 9.84 0.03 -3.70
N PHE A 99 8.74 -0.02 -2.93
CA PHE A 99 8.80 -0.04 -1.47
C PHE A 99 9.77 -1.10 -0.93
N VAL A 100 9.76 -2.32 -1.50
CA VAL A 100 10.62 -3.43 -1.05
C VAL A 100 12.11 -3.12 -1.29
N LYS A 101 12.46 -2.47 -2.41
CA LYS A 101 13.85 -2.06 -2.67
C LYS A 101 14.30 -1.00 -1.67
N VAL A 102 13.45 0.00 -1.39
CA VAL A 102 13.72 1.07 -0.42
C VAL A 102 13.87 0.48 0.99
N LEU A 103 12.96 -0.40 1.41
CA LEU A 103 13.04 -1.11 2.68
C LEU A 103 14.36 -1.92 2.81
N LYS A 104 14.72 -2.71 1.79
CA LYS A 104 15.96 -3.51 1.81
C LYS A 104 17.23 -2.65 1.85
N HIS A 105 17.25 -1.51 1.15
CA HIS A 105 18.37 -0.58 1.21
C HIS A 105 18.45 0.15 2.54
N THR A 106 17.32 0.60 3.07
CA THR A 106 17.24 1.26 4.37
C THR A 106 17.72 0.33 5.48
N ARG A 107 17.22 -0.91 5.52
CA ARG A 107 17.67 -1.93 6.48
C ARG A 107 19.18 -2.16 6.44
N ARG A 108 19.75 -2.39 5.25
CA ARG A 108 21.20 -2.59 5.09
C ARG A 108 22.01 -1.37 5.52
N SER A 109 21.46 -0.18 5.34
CA SER A 109 22.16 1.06 5.70
C SER A 109 22.10 1.34 7.19
N VAL A 110 20.94 1.13 7.85
CA VAL A 110 20.81 1.24 9.31
C VAL A 110 21.73 0.24 10.01
N VAL A 111 21.75 -1.02 9.56
CA VAL A 111 22.69 -2.05 10.08
C VAL A 111 24.15 -1.61 9.91
N ARG A 112 24.47 -0.88 8.84
CA ARG A 112 25.82 -0.33 8.58
C ARG A 112 26.07 1.00 9.31
N GLN A 113 25.03 1.70 9.76
CA GLN A 113 25.08 3.02 10.41
C GLN A 113 24.98 2.97 11.92
N CYS A 114 24.64 1.84 12.55
CA CYS A 114 24.85 1.67 14.00
C CYS A 114 26.33 1.86 14.43
N ALA A 115 27.25 2.04 13.48
CA ALA A 115 28.61 2.46 13.72
C ALA A 115 28.85 3.99 13.70
N ASP A 116 27.91 4.87 13.29
CA ASP A 116 28.19 6.32 13.17
C ASP A 116 26.97 7.30 13.02
N THR A 117 27.18 8.50 13.56
CA THR A 117 26.37 9.72 13.86
C THR A 117 25.46 10.35 12.76
N PRO A 118 24.40 11.13 13.14
CA PRO A 118 23.36 11.81 12.30
C PRO A 118 23.74 12.59 11.03
N LYS A 119 24.99 13.08 10.83
CA LYS A 119 25.43 13.67 9.55
C LYS A 119 25.25 12.72 8.36
N LYS A 120 25.07 11.43 8.64
CA LYS A 120 24.89 10.36 7.66
C LYS A 120 23.51 10.23 7.05
N ILE A 121 22.48 10.97 7.50
CA ILE A 121 21.12 10.86 6.91
C ILE A 121 21.09 11.44 5.49
N LYS A 122 21.65 12.62 5.23
CA LYS A 122 21.73 13.18 3.87
C LYS A 122 22.57 12.29 2.95
N THR A 123 23.74 11.87 3.41
CA THR A 123 24.60 10.93 2.68
C THR A 123 23.90 9.59 2.46
N PHE A 124 23.09 9.13 3.41
CA PHE A 124 22.26 7.94 3.27
C PHE A 124 21.21 8.10 2.21
N LEU A 125 20.47 9.20 2.19
CA LEU A 125 19.49 9.46 1.15
C LEU A 125 20.18 9.56 -0.22
N ALA A 126 21.35 10.18 -0.33
CA ALA A 126 22.13 10.24 -1.56
C ALA A 126 22.66 8.85 -2.00
N VAL A 127 23.17 8.03 -1.07
CA VAL A 127 23.64 6.66 -1.37
C VAL A 127 22.48 5.73 -1.67
N LEU A 128 21.35 5.87 -0.97
CA LEU A 128 20.15 5.12 -1.20
C LEU A 128 19.55 5.51 -2.55
N ALA A 129 19.52 6.80 -2.89
CA ALA A 129 19.21 7.28 -4.23
C ALA A 129 20.15 6.61 -5.23
N ALA A 130 21.47 6.79 -5.17
CA ALA A 130 22.40 6.18 -6.11
C ALA A 130 22.25 4.65 -6.27
N LYS A 131 22.00 3.92 -5.19
CA LYS A 131 21.82 2.46 -5.22
C LYS A 131 20.44 2.01 -5.69
N VAL A 132 19.39 2.75 -5.37
CA VAL A 132 18.02 2.49 -5.84
C VAL A 132 17.89 2.92 -7.32
N HIS A 133 18.56 4.01 -7.73
CA HIS A 133 18.59 4.58 -9.09
C HIS A 133 18.93 3.58 -10.18
N ARG A 134 19.84 2.62 -9.94
CA ARG A 134 20.21 1.60 -10.93
C ARG A 134 19.00 0.87 -11.55
N LYS A 135 17.87 0.78 -10.82
CA LYS A 135 16.53 0.41 -11.32
C LYS A 135 15.45 1.03 -10.43
N LEU A 136 15.39 2.37 -10.32
CA LEU A 136 14.44 3.07 -9.43
C LEU A 136 13.01 2.87 -9.92
N ASP A 137 12.82 3.13 -11.20
CA ASP A 137 11.57 2.90 -11.91
C ASP A 137 11.32 1.41 -12.14
N ASN A 138 10.20 0.88 -11.64
CA ASN A 138 9.76 -0.48 -11.95
C ASN A 138 8.95 -0.56 -13.25
N GLY A 139 8.88 0.53 -14.01
CA GLY A 139 8.00 0.69 -15.15
C GLY A 139 6.55 0.97 -14.70
N THR A 140 5.64 0.99 -15.67
CA THR A 140 4.22 1.18 -15.41
C THR A 140 3.70 0.16 -14.40
N ARG A 141 3.04 0.68 -13.35
CA ARG A 141 2.49 -0.15 -12.30
C ARG A 141 1.37 -1.00 -12.90
N ARG A 142 1.54 -2.32 -12.84
CA ARG A 142 0.52 -3.26 -13.32
C ARG A 142 -0.71 -3.16 -12.42
N LEU A 143 -1.88 -2.97 -13.02
CA LEU A 143 -3.15 -3.11 -12.33
C LEU A 143 -3.25 -4.51 -11.75
N ARG A 144 -3.44 -4.59 -10.42
CA ARG A 144 -3.66 -5.84 -9.69
C ARG A 144 -5.01 -5.75 -9.03
N GLU A 145 -5.83 -6.74 -9.28
CA GLU A 145 -7.05 -6.98 -8.54
C GLU A 145 -6.84 -8.21 -7.67
N ALA A 146 -7.21 -8.08 -6.41
CA ALA A 146 -7.51 -9.22 -5.57
C ALA A 146 -9.01 -9.11 -5.30
N ASP A 147 -9.76 -10.14 -5.65
CA ASP A 147 -11.17 -10.20 -5.26
C ASP A 147 -11.25 -10.07 -3.74
N ARG A 148 -12.30 -9.40 -3.22
CA ARG A 148 -12.57 -9.33 -1.79
C ARG A 148 -12.92 -10.73 -1.29
N HIS A 149 -11.88 -11.49 -0.99
CA HIS A 149 -12.02 -12.82 -0.42
C HIS A 149 -12.02 -12.71 1.10
N LEU A 150 -13.06 -13.22 1.74
CA LEU A 150 -13.07 -13.35 3.19
C LEU A 150 -11.97 -14.34 3.57
N LYS A 151 -10.87 -13.86 4.16
CA LYS A 151 -9.70 -14.69 4.48
C LYS A 151 -10.06 -15.90 5.38
N ARG A 152 -11.22 -15.85 6.03
CA ARG A 152 -11.87 -16.94 6.76
C ARG A 152 -13.38 -16.88 6.51
N PRO A 153 -13.90 -17.67 5.55
CA PRO A 153 -15.34 -17.71 5.25
C PRO A 153 -16.17 -18.07 6.49
N ASP A 154 -15.63 -18.97 7.33
CA ASP A 154 -16.34 -19.52 8.48
C ASP A 154 -15.68 -19.12 9.80
N SER A 155 -16.41 -18.46 10.68
CA SER A 155 -16.18 -18.63 12.11
C SER A 155 -17.47 -18.48 12.90
N LYS A 156 -17.86 -19.54 13.62
CA LYS A 156 -18.92 -19.50 14.64
C LYS A 156 -18.55 -20.29 15.90
N TYR A 157 -17.27 -20.26 16.31
CA TYR A 157 -16.64 -21.17 17.31
C TYR A 157 -16.40 -22.59 16.79
N SER A 158 -15.20 -22.93 16.32
CA SER A 158 -14.72 -24.31 16.11
C SER A 158 -13.29 -24.25 15.60
N SER A 159 -12.36 -25.15 15.89
CA SER A 159 -12.15 -26.12 16.97
C SER A 159 -10.66 -26.52 16.83
N LYS A 160 -10.16 -27.39 17.70
CA LYS A 160 -8.74 -27.59 18.07
C LYS A 160 -7.78 -28.12 16.97
N LEU A 161 -7.98 -27.80 15.69
CA LEU A 161 -7.14 -28.26 14.57
C LEU A 161 -6.79 -27.15 13.53
N SER A 162 -6.78 -25.87 13.90
CA SER A 162 -6.57 -24.77 12.94
C SER A 162 -5.09 -24.43 12.64
N TYR A 163 -4.12 -25.10 13.27
CA TYR A 163 -2.69 -24.79 13.10
C TYR A 163 -2.09 -25.30 11.78
N ARG A 164 -2.85 -26.03 10.96
CA ARG A 164 -2.32 -26.73 9.79
C ARG A 164 -3.23 -26.64 8.56
N ILE A 165 -3.76 -25.46 8.25
CA ILE A 165 -4.28 -25.19 6.89
C ILE A 165 -3.12 -24.60 6.08
N ASN A 166 -2.30 -25.50 5.54
CA ASN A 166 -1.16 -25.15 4.67
C ASN A 166 -1.55 -25.13 3.19
N THR A 167 -2.84 -25.10 2.87
CA THR A 167 -3.38 -24.80 1.54
C THR A 167 -3.90 -23.37 1.54
N ARG A 168 -2.98 -22.41 1.67
CA ARG A 168 -3.29 -21.05 1.26
C ARG A 168 -3.36 -21.08 -0.27
N ASP A 169 -4.54 -21.26 -0.83
CA ASP A 169 -4.82 -20.89 -2.22
C ASP A 169 -4.67 -19.36 -2.33
N ARG A 170 -3.41 -18.93 -2.34
CA ARG A 170 -3.03 -17.58 -2.76
C ARG A 170 -3.25 -17.59 -4.26
N GLN A 171 -4.47 -17.32 -4.70
CA GLN A 171 -4.68 -17.04 -6.09
C GLN A 171 -3.72 -15.89 -6.47
N PRO A 172 -2.90 -16.07 -7.51
CA PRO A 172 -1.98 -15.02 -7.93
C PRO A 172 -2.81 -13.78 -8.27
N THR A 173 -2.32 -12.60 -7.87
CA THR A 173 -2.87 -11.34 -8.39
C THR A 173 -2.84 -11.43 -9.92
N ARG A 174 -4.01 -11.55 -10.55
CA ARG A 174 -4.09 -11.70 -12.01
C ARG A 174 -3.77 -10.37 -12.67
N ARG A 175 -3.22 -10.43 -13.89
CA ARG A 175 -3.07 -9.24 -14.73
C ARG A 175 -4.46 -8.79 -15.15
N VAL A 176 -4.78 -7.52 -14.91
CA VAL A 176 -6.07 -6.95 -15.28
C VAL A 176 -5.86 -5.91 -16.38
N LYS A 177 -6.76 -5.88 -17.35
CA LYS A 177 -6.82 -4.82 -18.37
C LYS A 177 -7.15 -3.48 -17.69
N PRO A 178 -6.78 -2.33 -18.31
CA PRO A 178 -7.24 -1.02 -17.88
C PRO A 178 -8.74 -1.02 -17.63
N LYS A 179 -9.14 -0.55 -16.45
CA LYS A 179 -10.55 -0.50 -16.07
C LYS A 179 -11.17 0.76 -16.65
N VAL A 180 -12.27 0.62 -17.38
CA VAL A 180 -13.04 1.76 -17.89
C VAL A 180 -14.03 2.17 -16.81
N ILE A 181 -13.93 3.43 -16.39
CA ILE A 181 -14.90 4.06 -15.50
C ILE A 181 -15.96 4.71 -16.37
N THR A 182 -17.21 4.30 -16.16
CA THR A 182 -18.36 4.91 -16.82
C THR A 182 -19.16 5.64 -15.75
N LEU A 183 -19.16 6.97 -15.81
CA LEU A 183 -20.01 7.78 -14.96
C LEU A 183 -21.47 7.55 -15.37
N HIS A 184 -22.35 7.38 -14.39
CA HIS A 184 -23.77 7.46 -14.65
C HIS A 184 -24.16 8.94 -14.69
N PRO A 185 -25.04 9.37 -15.62
CA PRO A 185 -25.63 10.71 -15.52
C PRO A 185 -26.24 10.86 -14.13
N ALA A 186 -25.84 11.94 -13.45
CA ALA A 186 -26.34 12.23 -12.12
C ALA A 186 -27.87 12.24 -12.16
N ILE A 187 -28.50 11.42 -11.31
CA ILE A 187 -29.92 11.55 -11.06
C ILE A 187 -30.06 12.86 -10.28
N VAL A 188 -30.42 13.93 -10.98
CA VAL A 188 -30.81 15.19 -10.37
C VAL A 188 -32.10 14.90 -9.62
N HIS A 189 -32.01 14.85 -8.29
CA HIS A 189 -33.16 14.89 -7.39
C HIS A 189 -33.08 16.19 -6.60
#